data_AF-C7BVM8-F1
#
_entry.id   AF-C7BVM8-F1
#
_cell.length_a   1.000
_cell.length_b   1.000
_cell.length_c   1.000
_cell.angle_alpha   90.00
_cell.angle_beta   90.00
_cell.angle_gamma   90.00
#
_symmetry.space_group_name_H-M   'P 1'
#
loop_
_entity.id
_entity.type
_entity.pdbx_description
1 polymer ?
#
loop_
_entity_poly.entity_id
_entity_poly.type
_entity_poly.pdbx_seq_one_letter_code
_entity_poly.pdbx_strand_id
1 'polypeptide(L)'
;MMAHYTGPPGGKVDDLGFESPWSEERNLDRDEQVMAAKQEYTAFWADYFPVVMRRRKRWEHTDPRRDPSKLQRFVYKGIPAPFRKEIWMRNCAPRGAPLLTTVPAGTVEAIRIDLPRTFPSNQFLRIEQFRNALGRMLYTLAQYIPSVGYCQGINFVAGLILLVMKNETNAADLLIQMVRQRQDYYNETMSGLKRDTRVLQLILAKECPQVARVLKALDVGLDLVIGKWLLCWFVESLPLETVLRIWDCMIYDGNDLWLFRISLCLIRANQRQIGSVKTLDQLLQAFQSICRSRMALYCHQLIKSASHERISQKMIDELRTICDCGDR
;
A
#
# COMPACT_ATOMS: atom_id res chain seq x y z
N MET A 1 -15.01 -3.07 7.78
CA MET A 1 -14.03 -2.15 8.41
C MET A 1 -12.65 -2.54 7.87
N MET A 2 -11.91 -1.64 7.21
CA MET A 2 -10.52 -1.93 6.85
C MET A 2 -9.74 -2.01 8.16
N ALA A 3 -9.28 -3.21 8.52
CA ALA A 3 -8.49 -3.38 9.72
C ALA A 3 -7.13 -2.75 9.48
N HIS A 4 -6.95 -1.51 9.94
CA HIS A 4 -5.61 -0.96 10.14
C HIS A 4 -4.88 -1.69 11.28
N TYR A 5 -5.62 -2.42 12.12
CA TYR A 5 -5.06 -3.27 13.15
C TYR A 5 -4.28 -4.46 12.57
N THR A 6 -3.05 -4.67 13.04
CA THR A 6 -2.13 -5.74 12.64
C THR A 6 -1.84 -6.75 13.75
N GLY A 7 -2.58 -6.70 14.86
CA GLY A 7 -2.40 -7.63 15.97
C GLY A 7 -3.28 -8.89 15.86
N PRO A 8 -2.97 -9.94 16.63
CA PRO A 8 -3.84 -11.11 16.76
C PRO A 8 -5.19 -10.75 17.44
N PRO A 9 -6.22 -11.60 17.30
CA PRO A 9 -7.49 -11.43 18.02
C PRO A 9 -7.27 -11.32 19.53
N GLY A 10 -8.09 -10.51 20.20
CA GLY A 10 -8.02 -10.28 21.66
C GLY A 10 -7.10 -9.13 22.09
N GLY A 11 -6.20 -8.64 21.23
CA GLY A 11 -5.47 -7.40 21.51
C GLY A 11 -6.38 -6.17 21.39
N LYS A 12 -6.11 -5.14 22.21
CA LYS A 12 -6.85 -3.87 22.19
C LYS A 12 -6.25 -2.88 21.20
N VAL A 13 -4.92 -2.80 21.15
CA VAL A 13 -4.14 -1.87 20.32
C VAL A 13 -2.90 -2.61 19.82
N ASP A 14 -2.50 -2.39 18.57
CA ASP A 14 -1.25 -2.96 18.03
C ASP A 14 -0.02 -2.07 18.25
N ASP A 15 1.15 -2.56 17.87
CA ASP A 15 2.43 -1.86 18.00
C ASP A 15 2.53 -0.57 17.17
N LEU A 16 1.62 -0.38 16.22
CA LEU A 16 1.50 0.81 15.36
C LEU A 16 0.42 1.78 15.87
N GLY A 17 -0.24 1.48 17.00
CA GLY A 17 -1.20 2.36 17.65
C GLY A 17 -2.60 2.28 17.05
N PHE A 18 -2.91 1.26 16.25
CA PHE A 18 -4.27 1.05 15.76
C PHE A 18 -5.07 0.20 16.73
N GLU A 19 -6.29 0.63 17.00
CA GLU A 19 -7.23 -0.09 17.86
C GLU A 19 -7.86 -1.26 17.13
N SER A 20 -7.97 -2.38 17.82
CA SER A 20 -8.61 -3.58 17.30
C SER A 20 -10.08 -3.30 16.99
N PRO A 21 -10.54 -3.54 15.73
CA PRO A 21 -11.94 -3.34 15.34
C PRO A 21 -12.94 -4.15 16.18
N TRP A 22 -12.45 -5.13 16.95
CA TRP A 22 -13.23 -6.10 17.71
C TRP A 22 -13.16 -5.90 19.23
N SER A 23 -12.63 -4.78 19.73
CA SER A 23 -12.59 -4.48 21.17
C SER A 23 -13.99 -4.32 21.77
N GLU A 24 -14.17 -4.80 23.01
CA GLU A 24 -15.45 -4.95 23.72
C GLU A 24 -16.26 -3.65 23.90
N GLU A 25 -15.66 -2.47 23.72
CA GLU A 25 -16.32 -1.17 23.92
C GLU A 25 -17.13 -0.69 22.71
N ARG A 26 -17.00 -1.33 21.54
CA ARG A 26 -17.85 -1.03 20.40
C ARG A 26 -19.02 -2.01 20.39
N ASN A 27 -20.23 -1.50 20.63
CA ASN A 27 -21.53 -2.19 20.49
C ASN A 27 -21.73 -2.76 19.05
N LEU A 28 -20.91 -3.71 18.65
CA LEU A 28 -20.83 -4.31 17.31
C LEU A 28 -21.35 -5.75 17.29
N ASP A 29 -21.64 -6.33 18.46
CA ASP A 29 -22.04 -7.73 18.63
C ASP A 29 -23.45 -8.06 18.10
N ARG A 30 -24.12 -7.14 17.40
CA ARG A 30 -25.46 -7.38 16.80
C ARG A 30 -25.51 -7.37 15.28
N ASP A 31 -24.41 -7.06 14.58
CA ASP A 31 -24.36 -7.08 13.13
C ASP A 31 -23.70 -8.37 12.61
N GLU A 32 -24.46 -9.17 11.87
CA GLU A 32 -24.03 -10.44 11.30
C GLU A 32 -22.79 -10.29 10.40
N GLN A 33 -22.68 -9.17 9.66
CA GLN A 33 -21.52 -8.91 8.80
C GLN A 33 -20.25 -8.63 9.62
N VAL A 34 -20.39 -7.95 10.77
CA VAL A 34 -19.29 -7.69 11.70
C VAL A 34 -18.81 -9.00 12.32
N MET A 35 -19.74 -9.86 12.74
CA MET A 35 -19.40 -11.16 13.30
C MET A 35 -18.70 -12.08 12.29
N ALA A 36 -19.18 -12.12 11.05
CA ALA A 36 -18.52 -12.87 9.98
C ALA A 36 -17.10 -12.34 9.72
N ALA A 37 -16.91 -11.02 9.69
CA ALA A 37 -15.58 -10.42 9.50
C ALA A 37 -14.64 -10.70 10.68
N LYS A 38 -15.13 -10.71 11.92
CA LYS A 38 -14.37 -11.09 13.12
C LYS A 38 -13.95 -12.56 13.08
N GLN A 39 -14.85 -13.45 12.67
CA GLN A 39 -14.56 -14.87 12.50
C GLN A 39 -13.49 -15.11 11.42
N GLU A 40 -13.62 -14.50 10.25
CA GLU A 40 -12.64 -14.61 9.17
C GLU A 40 -11.27 -14.05 9.59
N TYR A 41 -11.23 -12.92 10.29
CA TYR A 41 -9.98 -12.35 10.84
C TYR A 41 -9.33 -13.28 11.87
N THR A 42 -10.14 -13.94 12.69
CA THR A 42 -9.66 -14.92 13.68
C THR A 42 -9.08 -16.15 13.00
N ALA A 43 -9.76 -16.68 11.97
CA ALA A 43 -9.26 -17.78 11.17
C ALA A 43 -7.95 -17.42 10.44
N PHE A 44 -7.86 -16.22 9.87
CA PHE A 44 -6.64 -15.71 9.27
C PHE A 44 -5.46 -15.74 10.27
N TRP A 45 -5.65 -15.24 11.49
CA TRP A 45 -4.58 -15.24 12.49
C TRP A 45 -4.23 -16.62 13.03
N ALA A 46 -5.19 -17.53 13.12
CA ALA A 46 -4.91 -18.93 13.47
C ALA A 46 -3.92 -19.56 12.46
N ASP A 47 -4.10 -19.28 11.16
CA ASP A 47 -3.21 -19.76 10.10
C ASP A 47 -1.89 -18.97 10.02
N TYR A 48 -1.95 -17.65 10.24
CA TYR A 48 -0.85 -16.72 9.97
C TYR A 48 0.12 -16.57 11.15
N PHE A 49 -0.36 -16.65 12.40
CA PHE A 49 0.49 -16.53 13.59
C PHE A 49 1.65 -17.55 13.62
N PRO A 50 1.44 -18.86 13.32
CA PRO A 50 2.53 -19.81 13.20
C PRO A 50 3.54 -19.43 12.11
N VAL A 51 3.09 -18.82 11.01
CA VAL A 51 3.98 -18.31 9.95
C VAL A 51 4.86 -17.20 10.51
N VAL A 52 4.29 -16.20 11.16
CA VAL A 52 5.02 -15.06 11.76
C VAL A 52 6.07 -15.55 12.76
N MET A 53 5.68 -16.43 13.70
CA MET A 53 6.58 -16.96 14.74
C MET A 53 7.74 -17.77 14.14
N ARG A 54 7.44 -18.65 13.18
CA ARG A 54 8.46 -19.41 12.47
C ARG A 54 9.40 -18.49 11.67
N ARG A 55 8.89 -17.42 11.07
CA ARG A 55 9.72 -16.45 10.34
C ARG A 55 10.63 -15.70 11.30
N ARG A 56 10.12 -15.20 12.42
CA ARG A 56 10.92 -14.53 13.45
C ARG A 56 12.10 -15.37 13.91
N LYS A 57 11.85 -16.62 14.34
CA LYS A 57 12.92 -17.56 14.74
C LYS A 57 13.97 -17.78 13.65
N ARG A 58 13.54 -17.87 12.38
CA ARG A 58 14.47 -18.04 11.25
C ARG A 58 15.31 -16.78 10.96
N TRP A 59 14.72 -15.60 11.11
CA TRP A 59 15.46 -14.34 10.96
C TRP A 59 16.52 -14.19 12.06
N GLU A 60 16.16 -14.52 13.30
CA GLU A 60 17.07 -14.50 14.46
C GLU A 60 18.21 -15.52 14.31
N HIS A 61 17.91 -16.74 13.86
CA HIS A 61 18.92 -17.81 13.74
C HIS A 61 19.81 -17.71 12.49
N THR A 62 19.24 -17.43 11.32
CA THR A 62 20.01 -17.40 10.05
C THR A 62 20.67 -16.05 9.79
N ASP A 63 20.15 -14.97 10.37
CA ASP A 63 20.58 -13.59 10.12
C ASP A 63 20.75 -13.25 8.62
N PRO A 64 19.65 -13.23 7.84
CA PRO A 64 19.71 -13.01 6.39
C PRO A 64 20.31 -11.65 5.99
N ARG A 65 20.45 -10.71 6.94
CA ARG A 65 21.03 -9.38 6.73
C ARG A 65 22.49 -9.43 6.29
N ARG A 66 23.19 -10.52 6.59
CA ARG A 66 24.59 -10.75 6.23
C ARG A 66 24.77 -11.35 4.83
N ASP A 67 23.70 -11.84 4.21
CA ASP A 67 23.76 -12.57 2.94
C ASP A 67 22.69 -12.03 1.96
N PRO A 68 23.07 -11.14 1.02
CA PRO A 68 22.15 -10.57 0.03
C PRO A 68 21.41 -11.63 -0.79
N SER A 69 22.04 -12.77 -1.08
CA SER A 69 21.44 -13.85 -1.87
C SER A 69 20.28 -14.53 -1.16
N LYS A 70 20.32 -14.57 0.18
CA LYS A 70 19.23 -15.11 1.02
C LYS A 70 18.23 -14.04 1.40
N LEU A 71 18.66 -12.78 1.52
CA LEU A 71 17.84 -11.69 2.03
C LEU A 71 16.55 -11.52 1.22
N GLN A 72 16.63 -11.49 -0.11
CA GLN A 72 15.45 -11.38 -0.98
C GLN A 72 14.39 -12.44 -0.66
N ARG A 73 14.81 -13.70 -0.54
CA ARG A 73 13.90 -14.81 -0.22
C ARG A 73 13.26 -14.64 1.15
N PHE A 74 13.98 -14.08 2.12
CA PHE A 74 13.45 -13.81 3.46
C PHE A 74 12.47 -12.64 3.44
N VAL A 75 12.77 -11.58 2.71
CA VAL A 75 11.87 -10.42 2.51
C VAL A 75 10.55 -10.85 1.90
N TYR A 76 10.57 -11.59 0.78
CA TYR A 76 9.35 -12.06 0.13
C TYR A 76 8.53 -13.03 1.00
N LYS A 77 9.17 -13.67 1.99
CA LYS A 77 8.49 -14.51 2.99
C LYS A 77 8.03 -13.74 4.22
N GLY A 78 8.54 -12.55 4.45
CA GLY A 78 8.11 -11.58 5.45
C GLY A 78 9.22 -11.13 6.36
N ILE A 79 9.26 -9.81 6.57
CA ILE A 79 10.16 -9.18 7.52
C ILE A 79 9.43 -9.10 8.88
N PRO A 80 9.94 -9.72 9.95
CA PRO A 80 9.37 -9.53 11.28
C PRO A 80 9.54 -8.07 11.74
N ALA A 81 8.57 -7.56 12.52
CA ALA A 81 8.53 -6.15 12.92
C ALA A 81 9.86 -5.58 13.49
N PRO A 82 10.62 -6.30 14.34
CA PRO A 82 11.90 -5.80 14.86
C PRO A 82 12.96 -5.51 13.79
N PHE A 83 12.92 -6.21 12.65
CA PHE A 83 13.90 -6.06 11.57
C PHE A 83 13.43 -5.11 10.46
N ARG A 84 12.15 -4.73 10.46
CA ARG A 84 11.53 -3.97 9.35
C ARG A 84 12.21 -2.63 9.11
N LYS A 85 12.42 -1.85 10.17
CA LYS A 85 13.06 -0.53 10.09
C LYS A 85 14.44 -0.61 9.44
N GLU A 86 15.25 -1.55 9.89
CA GLU A 86 16.61 -1.76 9.38
C GLU A 86 16.61 -2.12 7.90
N ILE A 87 15.76 -3.08 7.49
CA ILE A 87 15.71 -3.53 6.10
C ILE A 87 15.16 -2.46 5.17
N TRP A 88 14.09 -1.75 5.57
CA TRP A 88 13.52 -0.68 4.76
C TRP A 88 14.51 0.47 4.55
N MET A 89 15.36 0.77 5.54
CA MET A 89 16.37 1.81 5.44
C MET A 89 17.66 1.37 4.73
N ARG A 90 17.86 0.07 4.48
CA ARG A 90 19.15 -0.48 4.00
C ARG A 90 19.65 0.16 2.71
N ASN A 91 18.73 0.46 1.79
CA ASN A 91 19.05 1.09 0.50
C ASN A 91 18.56 2.54 0.44
N CYS A 92 18.34 3.17 1.61
CA CYS A 92 17.88 4.54 1.66
C CYS A 92 19.07 5.49 1.44
N ALA A 93 19.11 6.16 0.30
CA ALA A 93 20.18 7.10 -0.01
C ALA A 93 20.08 8.36 0.87
N PRO A 94 21.21 9.00 1.21
CA PRO A 94 21.19 10.31 1.86
C PRO A 94 20.42 11.32 1.02
N ARG A 95 19.51 12.08 1.65
CA ARG A 95 18.64 13.04 0.96
C ARG A 95 19.37 14.17 0.22
N GLY A 96 20.54 14.59 0.70
CA GLY A 96 21.23 15.80 0.22
C GLY A 96 20.55 17.08 0.69
N ALA A 97 20.82 18.21 0.02
CA ALA A 97 20.15 19.49 0.30
C ALA A 97 18.76 19.53 -0.36
N PRO A 98 17.78 20.25 0.24
CA PRO A 98 16.46 20.42 -0.37
C PRO A 98 16.52 21.27 -1.63
N LEU A 99 15.57 21.07 -2.55
CA LEU A 99 15.44 21.86 -3.78
C LEU A 99 14.74 23.20 -3.54
N LEU A 100 13.89 23.28 -2.51
CA LEU A 100 13.30 24.52 -2.02
C LEU A 100 13.63 24.75 -0.56
N THR A 101 13.93 26.00 -0.21
CA THR A 101 14.06 26.43 1.18
C THR A 101 12.71 26.63 1.84
N THR A 102 11.73 27.20 1.11
CA THR A 102 10.38 27.49 1.60
C THR A 102 9.33 26.84 0.69
N VAL A 103 8.37 26.15 1.29
CA VAL A 103 7.26 25.51 0.58
C VAL A 103 6.13 26.53 0.36
N PRO A 104 5.45 26.53 -0.80
CA PRO A 104 4.33 27.44 -1.06
C PRO A 104 3.21 27.33 -0.02
N ALA A 105 2.61 28.47 0.35
CA ALA A 105 1.58 28.55 1.39
C ALA A 105 0.36 27.64 1.10
N GLY A 106 -0.04 27.52 -0.17
CA GLY A 106 -1.13 26.62 -0.57
C GLY A 106 -0.83 25.14 -0.30
N THR A 107 0.42 24.71 -0.50
CA THR A 107 0.88 23.35 -0.18
C THR A 107 0.89 23.12 1.34
N VAL A 108 1.37 24.10 2.11
CA VAL A 108 1.35 24.04 3.58
C VAL A 108 -0.08 23.92 4.11
N GLU A 109 -1.00 24.70 3.56
CA GLU A 109 -2.42 24.67 3.92
C GLU A 109 -3.07 23.32 3.56
N ALA A 110 -2.79 22.78 2.36
CA ALA A 110 -3.28 21.46 1.96
C ALA A 110 -2.78 20.35 2.90
N ILE A 111 -1.52 20.39 3.32
CA ILE A 111 -0.98 19.47 4.33
C ILE A 111 -1.77 19.63 5.64
N ARG A 112 -1.95 20.87 6.12
CA ARG A 112 -2.62 21.17 7.40
C ARG A 112 -4.05 20.61 7.45
N ILE A 113 -4.79 20.73 6.35
CA ILE A 113 -6.17 20.22 6.21
C ILE A 113 -6.21 18.68 6.35
N ASP A 114 -5.15 17.99 5.90
CA ASP A 114 -5.15 16.53 5.82
C ASP A 114 -4.62 15.83 7.07
N LEU A 115 -3.80 16.50 7.87
CA LEU A 115 -3.27 15.97 9.13
C LEU A 115 -4.35 15.39 10.06
N PRO A 116 -5.46 16.09 10.41
CA PRO A 116 -6.46 15.54 11.34
C PRO A 116 -7.24 14.34 10.78
N ARG A 117 -7.32 14.19 9.45
CA ARG A 117 -8.01 13.07 8.79
C ARG A 117 -7.08 11.90 8.42
N THR A 118 -5.78 12.00 8.73
CA THR A 118 -4.81 10.93 8.49
C THR A 118 -4.83 9.94 9.65
N PHE A 119 -5.41 8.76 9.44
CA PHE A 119 -5.60 7.73 10.47
C PHE A 119 -6.19 8.29 11.78
N PRO A 120 -7.41 8.87 11.76
CA PRO A 120 -7.96 9.64 12.88
C PRO A 120 -8.13 8.83 14.18
N SER A 121 -8.27 7.51 14.08
CA SER A 121 -8.39 6.59 15.22
C SER A 121 -7.05 6.05 15.72
N ASN A 122 -5.91 6.44 15.16
CA ASN A 122 -4.60 5.96 15.58
C ASN A 122 -4.12 6.69 16.84
N GLN A 123 -3.72 5.93 17.86
CA GLN A 123 -3.34 6.47 19.17
C GLN A 123 -2.11 7.38 19.11
N PHE A 124 -1.12 7.07 18.26
CA PHE A 124 0.06 7.90 18.12
C PHE A 124 -0.23 9.18 17.35
N LEU A 125 -0.91 9.11 16.19
CA LEU A 125 -1.19 10.29 15.36
C LEU A 125 -2.24 11.24 15.96
N ARG A 126 -2.98 10.79 16.98
CA ARG A 126 -3.79 11.67 17.83
C ARG A 126 -2.93 12.59 18.70
N ILE A 127 -1.71 12.19 19.07
CA ILE A 127 -0.77 13.00 19.84
C ILE A 127 -0.18 14.09 18.94
N GLU A 128 -0.24 15.34 19.41
CA GLU A 128 0.21 16.51 18.66
C GLU A 128 1.66 16.38 18.18
N GLN A 129 2.57 15.85 19.00
CA GLN A 129 3.96 15.63 18.63
C GLN A 129 4.13 14.78 17.36
N PHE A 130 3.43 13.64 17.27
CA PHE A 130 3.48 12.75 16.11
C PHE A 130 2.77 13.36 14.90
N ARG A 131 1.66 14.07 15.12
CA ARG A 131 0.95 14.78 14.06
C ARG A 131 1.78 15.90 13.45
N ASN A 132 2.49 16.66 14.28
CA ASN A 132 3.40 17.71 13.85
C ASN A 132 4.63 17.12 13.13
N ALA A 133 5.12 15.96 13.58
CA ALA A 133 6.17 15.22 12.86
C ALA A 133 5.70 14.80 11.47
N LEU A 134 4.48 14.28 11.33
CA LEU A 134 3.89 13.97 10.02
C LEU A 134 3.80 15.22 9.12
N GLY A 135 3.35 16.35 9.68
CA GLY A 135 3.31 17.63 8.96
C GLY A 135 4.69 18.08 8.46
N ARG A 136 5.72 17.99 9.31
CA ARG A 136 7.10 18.30 8.92
C ARG A 136 7.66 17.33 7.89
N MET A 137 7.31 16.04 7.96
CA MET A 137 7.71 15.07 6.94
C MET A 137 7.11 15.42 5.57
N LEU A 138 5.83 15.77 5.52
CA LEU A 138 5.15 16.17 4.28
C LEU A 138 5.67 17.51 3.74
N TYR A 139 5.96 18.46 4.63
CA TYR A 139 6.63 19.71 4.27
C TYR A 139 8.02 19.43 3.67
N THR A 140 8.79 18.56 4.31
CA THR A 140 10.12 18.14 3.84
C THR A 140 10.03 17.48 2.46
N LEU A 141 9.04 16.61 2.24
CA LEU A 141 8.80 16.03 0.91
C LEU A 141 8.63 17.12 -0.16
N ALA A 142 7.80 18.13 0.10
CA ALA A 142 7.56 19.24 -0.81
C ALA A 142 8.84 20.06 -1.08
N GLN A 143 9.73 20.18 -0.09
CA GLN A 143 11.03 20.84 -0.28
C GLN A 143 11.97 20.04 -1.21
N TYR A 144 11.93 18.72 -1.14
CA TYR A 144 12.84 17.84 -1.89
C TYR A 144 12.30 17.40 -3.26
N ILE A 145 10.98 17.46 -3.46
CA ILE A 145 10.32 17.11 -4.73
C ILE A 145 9.24 18.17 -5.05
N PRO A 146 9.65 19.39 -5.47
CA PRO A 146 8.71 20.49 -5.73
C PRO A 146 7.67 20.21 -6.81
N SER A 147 8.02 19.36 -7.79
CA SER A 147 7.10 18.88 -8.84
C SER A 147 5.91 18.09 -8.30
N VAL A 148 6.06 17.49 -7.11
CA VAL A 148 4.99 16.83 -6.38
C VAL A 148 4.31 17.82 -5.44
N GLY A 149 5.10 18.62 -4.72
CA GLY A 149 4.59 19.49 -3.66
C GLY A 149 3.83 18.67 -2.61
N TYR A 150 2.50 18.70 -2.69
CA TYR A 150 1.62 17.83 -1.91
C TYR A 150 0.44 17.35 -2.77
N CYS A 151 0.26 16.02 -2.81
CA CYS A 151 -0.90 15.39 -3.45
C CYS A 151 -1.66 14.59 -2.39
N GLN A 152 -2.98 14.78 -2.31
CA GLN A 152 -3.84 14.07 -1.37
C GLN A 152 -3.69 12.55 -1.53
N GLY A 153 -3.55 11.84 -0.41
CA GLY A 153 -3.30 10.39 -0.38
C GLY A 153 -1.90 10.07 0.13
N ILE A 154 -0.91 10.92 -0.17
CA ILE A 154 0.47 10.75 0.29
C ILE A 154 0.61 10.90 1.81
N ASN A 155 -0.33 11.60 2.46
CA ASN A 155 -0.43 11.71 3.91
C ASN A 155 -0.60 10.34 4.59
N PHE A 156 -1.37 9.42 4.02
CA PHE A 156 -1.53 8.07 4.58
C PHE A 156 -0.27 7.23 4.39
N VAL A 157 0.41 7.41 3.26
CA VAL A 157 1.71 6.79 3.02
C VAL A 157 2.74 7.26 4.05
N ALA A 158 2.89 8.59 4.19
CA ALA A 158 3.77 9.22 5.16
C ALA A 158 3.44 8.83 6.60
N GLY A 159 2.14 8.78 6.94
CA GLY A 159 1.64 8.36 8.25
C GLY A 159 2.08 6.94 8.61
N LEU A 160 1.91 5.98 7.70
CA LEU A 160 2.33 4.61 7.95
C LEU A 160 3.86 4.49 8.08
N ILE A 161 4.63 5.15 7.21
CA ILE A 161 6.09 5.17 7.31
C ILE A 161 6.53 5.73 8.67
N LEU A 162 5.93 6.83 9.13
CA LEU A 162 6.22 7.43 10.43
C LEU A 162 5.92 6.46 11.58
N LEU A 163 4.77 5.78 11.54
CA LEU A 163 4.37 4.81 12.56
C LEU A 163 5.32 3.60 12.63
N VAL A 164 5.78 3.11 11.47
CA VAL A 164 6.76 2.01 11.40
C VAL A 164 8.12 2.47 11.90
N MET A 165 8.61 3.62 11.43
CA MET A 165 9.96 4.09 11.75
C MET A 165 10.08 4.61 13.18
N LYS A 166 9.05 5.30 13.68
CA LYS A 166 9.07 6.06 14.95
C LYS A 166 10.29 7.00 15.07
N ASN A 167 10.76 7.49 13.93
CA ASN A 167 11.87 8.42 13.78
C ASN A 167 11.59 9.30 12.57
N GLU A 168 11.40 10.60 12.79
CA GLU A 168 10.97 11.56 11.76
C GLU A 168 11.98 11.68 10.61
N THR A 169 13.27 11.75 10.92
CA THR A 169 14.35 11.88 9.94
C THR A 169 14.34 10.71 8.97
N ASN A 170 14.47 9.48 9.48
CA ASN A 170 14.49 8.25 8.67
C ASN A 170 13.17 8.08 7.91
N ALA A 171 12.04 8.42 8.53
CA ALA A 171 10.74 8.32 7.90
C ALA A 171 10.63 9.24 6.68
N ALA A 172 11.10 10.49 6.79
CA ALA A 172 11.11 11.40 5.65
C ALA A 172 12.19 11.05 4.61
N ASP A 173 13.34 10.48 4.99
CA ASP A 173 14.34 9.95 4.03
C ASP A 173 13.68 8.88 3.15
N LEU A 174 13.04 7.90 3.78
CA LEU A 174 12.38 6.80 3.09
C LEU A 174 11.21 7.29 2.23
N LEU A 175 10.35 8.18 2.76
CA LEU A 175 9.24 8.74 2.00
C LEU A 175 9.73 9.42 0.72
N ILE A 176 10.76 10.28 0.83
CA ILE A 176 11.32 11.00 -0.33
C ILE A 176 11.87 10.02 -1.35
N GLN A 177 12.63 9.01 -0.93
CA GLN A 177 13.14 7.98 -1.85
C GLN A 177 12.02 7.27 -2.60
N MET A 178 11.00 6.81 -1.87
CA MET A 178 9.90 6.03 -2.45
C MET A 178 9.02 6.85 -3.39
N VAL A 179 8.81 8.14 -3.07
CA VAL A 179 8.05 9.07 -3.91
C VAL A 179 8.85 9.50 -5.13
N ARG A 180 10.16 9.71 -5.01
CA ARG A 180 11.03 10.11 -6.13
C ARG A 180 11.01 9.10 -7.27
N GLN A 181 10.91 7.80 -6.96
CA GLN A 181 10.79 6.73 -7.95
C GLN A 181 9.51 6.82 -8.80
N ARG A 182 8.49 7.58 -8.36
CA ARG A 182 7.16 7.69 -8.96
C ARG A 182 6.58 9.10 -8.86
N GLN A 183 7.44 10.12 -8.94
CA GLN A 183 7.03 11.51 -8.72
C GLN A 183 5.96 11.97 -9.73
N ASP A 184 5.93 11.37 -10.92
CA ASP A 184 4.94 11.58 -11.97
C ASP A 184 3.53 11.06 -11.60
N TYR A 185 3.37 10.25 -10.56
CA TYR A 185 2.06 9.90 -10.01
C TYR A 185 1.36 11.10 -9.35
N TYR A 186 2.15 12.04 -8.82
CA TYR A 186 1.67 13.09 -7.94
C TYR A 186 1.84 14.49 -8.55
N ASN A 187 2.23 14.59 -9.82
CA ASN A 187 2.23 15.86 -10.54
C ASN A 187 0.79 16.30 -10.84
N GLU A 188 0.63 17.54 -11.31
CA GLU A 188 -0.67 18.16 -11.56
C GLU A 188 -1.58 17.35 -12.52
N THR A 189 -0.98 16.63 -13.48
CA THR A 189 -1.72 15.86 -14.49
C THR A 189 -1.93 14.41 -14.10
N MET A 190 -1.32 13.95 -13.00
CA MET A 190 -1.21 12.54 -12.58
C MET A 190 -0.71 11.64 -13.72
N SER A 191 0.26 12.12 -14.51
CA SER A 191 0.67 11.45 -15.76
C SER A 191 1.17 10.03 -15.54
N GLY A 192 1.94 9.80 -14.48
CA GLY A 192 2.46 8.48 -14.12
C GLY A 192 1.35 7.50 -13.72
N LEU A 193 0.34 7.98 -12.98
CA LEU A 193 -0.81 7.16 -12.59
C LEU A 193 -1.66 6.77 -13.81
N LYS A 194 -1.92 7.72 -14.72
CA LYS A 194 -2.65 7.46 -15.98
C LYS A 194 -1.89 6.48 -16.88
N ARG A 195 -0.59 6.65 -17.01
CA ARG A 195 0.26 5.72 -17.77
C ARG A 195 0.22 4.32 -17.18
N ASP A 196 0.41 4.17 -15.87
CA ASP A 196 0.51 2.85 -15.25
C ASP A 196 -0.84 2.14 -15.14
N THR A 197 -1.94 2.89 -15.01
CA THR A 197 -3.29 2.32 -15.17
C THR A 197 -3.54 1.83 -16.59
N ARG A 198 -3.05 2.54 -17.62
CA ARG A 198 -3.09 2.07 -19.01
C ARG A 198 -2.24 0.83 -19.24
N VAL A 199 -1.03 0.78 -18.69
CA VAL A 199 -0.17 -0.42 -18.72
C VAL A 199 -0.89 -1.61 -18.10
N LEU A 200 -1.54 -1.42 -16.94
CA LEU A 200 -2.29 -2.49 -16.30
C LEU A 200 -3.53 -2.90 -17.12
N GLN A 201 -4.21 -1.97 -17.81
CA GLN A 201 -5.28 -2.32 -18.75
C GLN A 201 -4.78 -3.23 -19.88
N LEU A 202 -3.60 -2.96 -20.45
CA LEU A 202 -3.01 -3.82 -21.47
C LEU A 202 -2.71 -5.23 -20.93
N ILE A 203 -2.19 -5.31 -19.70
CA ILE A 203 -1.96 -6.59 -19.02
C ILE A 203 -3.29 -7.32 -18.78
N LEU A 204 -4.33 -6.62 -18.30
CA LEU A 204 -5.65 -7.20 -18.06
C LEU A 204 -6.33 -7.69 -19.33
N ALA A 205 -6.16 -7.01 -20.46
CA ALA A 205 -6.71 -7.45 -21.74
C ALA A 205 -6.19 -8.84 -22.14
N LYS A 206 -4.94 -9.15 -21.78
CA LYS A 206 -4.32 -10.47 -22.01
C LYS A 206 -4.65 -11.48 -20.92
N GLU A 207 -4.52 -11.08 -19.66
CA GLU A 207 -4.53 -11.99 -18.50
C GLU A 207 -5.92 -12.20 -17.88
N CYS A 208 -6.83 -11.25 -18.09
CA CYS A 208 -8.19 -11.22 -17.52
C CYS A 208 -9.19 -10.62 -18.54
N PRO A 209 -9.33 -11.19 -19.75
CA PRO A 209 -10.08 -10.57 -20.85
C PRO A 209 -11.55 -10.27 -20.53
N GLN A 210 -12.17 -11.03 -19.62
CA GLN A 210 -13.53 -10.73 -19.15
C GLN A 210 -13.63 -9.42 -18.39
N VAL A 211 -12.63 -9.08 -17.56
CA VAL A 211 -12.58 -7.81 -16.83
C VAL A 211 -12.38 -6.65 -17.81
N ALA A 212 -11.45 -6.82 -18.76
CA ALA A 212 -11.20 -5.82 -19.79
C ALA A 212 -12.46 -5.55 -20.65
N ARG A 213 -13.24 -6.58 -20.98
CA ARG A 213 -14.53 -6.43 -21.69
C ARG A 213 -15.55 -5.63 -20.88
N VAL A 214 -15.68 -5.88 -19.58
CA VAL A 214 -16.61 -5.14 -18.73
C VAL A 214 -16.21 -3.66 -18.63
N LEU A 215 -14.93 -3.38 -18.40
CA LEU A 215 -14.42 -2.00 -18.36
C LEU A 215 -14.70 -1.26 -19.68
N LYS A 216 -14.45 -1.92 -20.82
CA LYS A 216 -14.73 -1.36 -22.15
C LYS A 216 -16.23 -1.17 -22.42
N ALA A 217 -17.06 -2.14 -22.04
CA ALA A 217 -18.50 -2.09 -22.27
C ALA A 217 -19.19 -0.97 -21.47
N LEU A 218 -18.64 -0.64 -20.29
CA LEU A 218 -19.13 0.45 -19.44
C LEU A 218 -18.44 1.79 -19.72
N ASP A 219 -17.45 1.84 -20.62
CA ASP A 219 -16.60 2.99 -20.90
C ASP A 219 -15.95 3.59 -19.65
N VAL A 220 -15.36 2.72 -18.81
CA VAL A 220 -14.77 3.09 -17.52
C VAL A 220 -13.25 2.94 -17.54
N GLY A 221 -12.56 4.05 -17.21
CA GLY A 221 -11.13 4.06 -16.93
C GLY A 221 -10.78 3.22 -15.70
N LEU A 222 -9.65 2.50 -15.75
CA LEU A 222 -9.24 1.63 -14.65
C LEU A 222 -8.83 2.45 -13.41
N ASP A 223 -8.30 3.65 -13.62
CA ASP A 223 -7.98 4.66 -12.62
C ASP A 223 -9.17 5.01 -11.70
N LEU A 224 -10.41 4.97 -12.21
CA LEU A 224 -11.60 5.19 -11.39
C LEU A 224 -11.74 4.16 -10.25
N VAL A 225 -11.36 2.91 -10.51
CA VAL A 225 -11.59 1.80 -9.57
C VAL A 225 -10.35 1.38 -8.78
N ILE A 226 -9.14 1.61 -9.31
CA ILE A 226 -7.89 1.28 -8.61
C ILE A 226 -7.00 2.49 -8.31
N GLY A 227 -7.40 3.72 -8.63
CA GLY A 227 -6.54 4.90 -8.51
C GLY A 227 -5.89 5.00 -7.12
N LYS A 228 -6.66 4.79 -6.05
CA LYS A 228 -6.15 4.74 -4.66
C LYS A 228 -5.20 3.60 -4.37
N TRP A 229 -5.31 2.47 -5.07
CA TRP A 229 -4.40 1.33 -4.89
C TRP A 229 -2.98 1.72 -5.28
N LEU A 230 -2.83 2.40 -6.43
CA LEU A 230 -1.55 2.82 -6.96
C LEU A 230 -1.07 4.13 -6.34
N LEU A 231 -1.96 5.11 -6.15
CA LEU A 231 -1.61 6.41 -5.57
C LEU A 231 -1.19 6.30 -4.11
N CYS A 232 -1.90 5.49 -3.30
CA CYS A 232 -1.65 5.36 -1.86
C CYS A 232 -0.93 4.05 -1.51
N TRP A 233 -0.38 3.34 -2.49
CA TRP A 233 0.34 2.06 -2.32
C TRP A 233 -0.45 1.06 -1.47
N PHE A 234 -1.76 0.96 -1.76
CA PHE A 234 -2.75 0.14 -1.09
C PHE A 234 -3.06 0.48 0.38
N VAL A 235 -2.42 1.48 1.01
CA VAL A 235 -2.59 1.73 2.46
C VAL A 235 -4.02 2.10 2.86
N GLU A 236 -4.74 2.78 1.96
CA GLU A 236 -6.15 3.13 2.12
C GLU A 236 -7.10 2.04 1.60
N SER A 237 -6.59 0.91 1.12
CA SER A 237 -7.38 -0.06 0.34
C SER A 237 -7.28 -1.49 0.85
N LEU A 238 -6.19 -1.90 1.50
CA LEU A 238 -6.02 -3.28 1.98
C LEU A 238 -5.85 -3.32 3.50
N PRO A 239 -6.10 -4.48 4.15
CA PRO A 239 -5.73 -4.70 5.54
C PRO A 239 -4.25 -4.37 5.79
N LEU A 240 -3.95 -3.73 6.92
CA LEU A 240 -2.62 -3.14 7.11
C LEU A 240 -1.48 -4.17 7.14
N GLU A 241 -1.72 -5.36 7.69
CA GLU A 241 -0.74 -6.45 7.63
C GLU A 241 -0.40 -6.81 6.18
N THR A 242 -1.38 -6.84 5.27
CA THR A 242 -1.17 -7.03 3.84
C THR A 242 -0.35 -5.90 3.22
N VAL A 243 -0.66 -4.64 3.57
CA VAL A 243 0.08 -3.47 3.09
C VAL A 243 1.54 -3.53 3.51
N LEU A 244 1.84 -3.84 4.79
CA LEU A 244 3.21 -4.01 5.27
C LEU A 244 3.95 -5.09 4.49
N ARG A 245 3.27 -6.20 4.17
CA ARG A 245 3.85 -7.28 3.37
C ARG A 245 4.16 -6.90 1.93
N ILE A 246 3.30 -6.07 1.31
CA ILE A 246 3.54 -5.51 -0.02
C ILE A 246 4.73 -4.56 0.03
N TRP A 247 4.75 -3.66 1.02
CA TRP A 247 5.81 -2.66 1.19
C TRP A 247 7.16 -3.28 1.51
N ASP A 248 7.21 -4.36 2.29
CA ASP A 248 8.43 -5.15 2.52
C ASP A 248 9.11 -5.51 1.20
N CYS A 249 8.33 -5.97 0.21
CA CYS A 249 8.86 -6.40 -1.08
C CYS A 249 9.12 -5.22 -2.02
N MET A 250 8.21 -4.24 -2.07
CA MET A 250 8.31 -3.04 -2.90
C MET A 250 9.52 -2.18 -2.53
N ILE A 251 9.76 -1.94 -1.24
CA ILE A 251 10.89 -1.13 -0.75
C ILE A 251 12.21 -1.87 -1.00
N TYR A 252 12.24 -3.19 -0.79
CA TYR A 252 13.45 -3.99 -1.01
C TYR A 252 13.85 -4.04 -2.49
N ASP A 253 12.90 -4.28 -3.39
CA ASP A 253 13.15 -4.34 -4.84
C ASP A 253 13.38 -2.95 -5.45
N GLY A 254 12.88 -1.89 -4.81
CA GLY A 254 13.08 -0.50 -5.23
C GLY A 254 12.41 -0.16 -6.56
N ASN A 255 11.30 -0.81 -6.89
CA ASN A 255 10.54 -0.59 -8.12
C ASN A 255 9.04 -0.89 -7.95
N ASP A 256 8.27 -0.68 -9.02
CA ASP A 256 6.79 -0.73 -9.00
C ASP A 256 6.20 -2.11 -9.23
N LEU A 257 7.04 -3.12 -9.49
CA LEU A 257 6.61 -4.45 -9.89
C LEU A 257 5.54 -5.05 -8.97
N TRP A 258 5.67 -4.85 -7.66
CA TRP A 258 4.72 -5.37 -6.69
C TRP A 258 3.35 -4.70 -6.77
N LEU A 259 3.25 -3.43 -7.16
CA LEU A 259 1.95 -2.78 -7.36
C LEU A 259 1.17 -3.43 -8.51
N PHE A 260 1.85 -3.73 -9.62
CA PHE A 260 1.23 -4.41 -10.77
C PHE A 260 0.85 -5.85 -10.46
N ARG A 261 1.76 -6.63 -9.86
CA ARG A 261 1.52 -8.04 -9.52
C ARG A 261 0.37 -8.20 -8.53
N ILE A 262 0.31 -7.35 -7.50
CA ILE A 262 -0.76 -7.39 -6.51
C ILE A 262 -2.10 -6.99 -7.13
N SER A 263 -2.12 -5.90 -7.91
CA SER A 263 -3.34 -5.46 -8.60
C SER A 263 -3.90 -6.57 -9.50
N LEU A 264 -3.05 -7.20 -10.33
CA LEU A 264 -3.48 -8.29 -11.20
C LEU A 264 -3.96 -9.50 -10.41
N CYS A 265 -3.25 -9.89 -9.35
CA CYS A 265 -3.64 -11.04 -8.53
C CYS A 265 -5.01 -10.84 -7.86
N LEU A 266 -5.25 -9.64 -7.30
CA LEU A 266 -6.52 -9.27 -6.68
C LEU A 266 -7.67 -9.23 -7.70
N ILE A 267 -7.45 -8.64 -8.87
CA ILE A 267 -8.45 -8.60 -9.95
C ILE A 267 -8.73 -10.00 -10.47
N ARG A 268 -7.69 -10.82 -10.71
CA ARG A 268 -7.83 -12.19 -11.21
C ARG A 268 -8.56 -13.08 -10.20
N ALA A 269 -8.37 -12.89 -8.90
CA ALA A 269 -9.09 -13.64 -7.88
C ALA A 269 -10.61 -13.35 -7.89
N ASN A 270 -11.01 -12.14 -8.31
CA ASN A 270 -12.41 -11.69 -8.30
C ASN A 270 -13.00 -11.55 -9.72
N GLN A 271 -12.31 -12.03 -10.74
CA GLN A 271 -12.66 -11.84 -12.15
C GLN A 271 -14.05 -12.36 -12.54
N ARG A 272 -14.54 -13.42 -11.88
CA ARG A 272 -15.88 -13.98 -12.15
C ARG A 272 -16.98 -13.02 -11.72
N GLN A 273 -16.83 -12.42 -10.54
CA GLN A 273 -17.76 -11.42 -10.00
C GLN A 273 -17.74 -10.15 -10.86
N ILE A 274 -16.55 -9.67 -11.22
CA ILE A 274 -16.41 -8.50 -12.10
C ILE A 274 -17.01 -8.80 -13.48
N GLY A 275 -16.80 -10.00 -14.02
CA GLY A 275 -17.31 -10.42 -15.33
C GLY A 275 -18.84 -10.48 -15.43
N SER A 276 -19.56 -10.56 -14.30
CA SER A 276 -21.03 -10.58 -14.27
C SER A 276 -21.68 -9.20 -14.14
N VAL A 277 -20.87 -8.15 -13.94
CA VAL A 277 -21.34 -6.78 -13.74
C VAL A 277 -21.93 -6.21 -15.03
N LYS A 278 -23.02 -5.42 -14.90
CA LYS A 278 -23.70 -4.75 -16.02
C LYS A 278 -23.79 -3.24 -15.88
N THR A 279 -23.49 -2.68 -14.71
CA THR A 279 -23.62 -1.24 -14.42
C THR A 279 -22.37 -0.70 -13.73
N LEU A 280 -22.15 0.61 -13.83
CA LEU A 280 -21.04 1.28 -13.14
C LEU A 280 -21.11 1.06 -11.62
N ASP A 281 -22.27 1.20 -10.99
CA ASP A 281 -22.44 0.99 -9.55
C ASP A 281 -22.03 -0.42 -9.12
N GLN A 282 -22.48 -1.45 -9.85
CA GLN A 282 -22.05 -2.83 -9.60
C GLN A 282 -20.54 -3.02 -9.79
N LEU A 283 -19.91 -2.32 -10.74
CA LEU A 283 -18.46 -2.36 -10.94
C LEU A 283 -17.73 -1.76 -9.73
N LEU A 284 -18.16 -0.59 -9.27
CA LEU A 284 -17.60 0.08 -8.10
C LEU A 284 -17.73 -0.81 -6.86
N GLN A 285 -18.90 -1.41 -6.64
CA GLN A 285 -19.13 -2.34 -5.53
C GLN A 285 -18.26 -3.60 -5.65
N ALA A 286 -18.12 -4.17 -6.85
CA ALA A 286 -17.25 -5.32 -7.09
C ALA A 286 -15.80 -4.99 -6.69
N PHE A 287 -15.24 -3.87 -7.16
CA PHE A 287 -13.87 -3.45 -6.81
C PHE A 287 -13.71 -3.10 -5.32
N GLN A 288 -14.71 -2.47 -4.69
CA GLN A 288 -14.70 -2.25 -3.24
C GLN A 288 -14.72 -3.57 -2.45
N SER A 289 -15.39 -4.59 -2.96
CA SER A 289 -15.46 -5.92 -2.32
C SER A 289 -14.14 -6.69 -2.43
N ILE A 290 -13.33 -6.46 -3.48
CA ILE A 290 -11.98 -7.04 -3.64
C ILE A 290 -11.11 -6.75 -2.42
N CYS A 291 -11.13 -5.50 -1.95
CA CYS A 291 -10.39 -5.02 -0.78
C CYS A 291 -10.78 -5.73 0.53
N ARG A 292 -11.95 -6.39 0.57
CA ARG A 292 -12.47 -7.16 1.70
C ARG A 292 -12.46 -8.67 1.44
N SER A 293 -11.97 -9.10 0.28
CA SER A 293 -11.91 -10.51 -0.09
C SER A 293 -10.92 -11.27 0.79
N ARG A 294 -11.11 -12.59 0.88
CA ARG A 294 -10.16 -13.49 1.54
C ARG A 294 -8.74 -13.32 0.99
N MET A 295 -8.58 -13.14 -0.33
CA MET A 295 -7.27 -12.91 -0.94
C MET A 295 -6.59 -11.61 -0.43
N ALA A 296 -7.36 -10.55 -0.18
CA ALA A 296 -6.84 -9.29 0.37
C ALA A 296 -6.40 -9.42 1.84
N LEU A 297 -7.05 -10.28 2.62
CA LEU A 297 -6.72 -10.52 4.03
C LEU A 297 -5.52 -11.48 4.20
N TYR A 298 -5.47 -12.54 3.40
CA TYR A 298 -4.48 -13.61 3.51
C TYR A 298 -3.15 -13.22 2.84
N CYS A 299 -2.44 -12.27 3.47
CA CYS A 299 -1.25 -11.62 2.94
C CYS A 299 -0.14 -12.57 2.48
N HIS A 300 0.11 -13.67 3.19
CA HIS A 300 1.14 -14.63 2.80
C HIS A 300 0.81 -15.34 1.48
N GLN A 301 -0.44 -15.75 1.32
CA GLN A 301 -0.95 -16.37 0.10
C GLN A 301 -0.95 -15.37 -1.05
N LEU A 302 -1.37 -14.12 -0.81
CA LEU A 302 -1.35 -13.06 -1.82
C LEU A 302 0.06 -12.81 -2.35
N ILE A 303 1.05 -12.59 -1.47
CA ILE A 303 2.45 -12.37 -1.89
C ILE A 303 2.98 -13.59 -2.66
N LYS A 304 2.68 -14.81 -2.19
CA LYS A 304 3.08 -16.04 -2.90
C LYS A 304 2.44 -16.11 -4.29
N SER A 305 1.15 -15.83 -4.44
CA SER A 305 0.47 -15.84 -5.73
C SER A 305 1.02 -14.76 -6.66
N ALA A 306 1.16 -13.52 -6.15
CA ALA A 306 1.74 -12.40 -6.87
C ALA A 306 3.18 -12.69 -7.36
N SER A 307 3.99 -13.44 -6.59
CA SER A 307 5.35 -13.81 -6.99
C SER A 307 5.42 -14.72 -8.23
N HIS A 308 4.35 -15.44 -8.56
CA HIS A 308 4.25 -16.31 -9.73
C HIS A 308 3.61 -15.62 -10.94
N GLU A 309 3.20 -14.36 -10.82
CA GLU A 309 2.70 -13.57 -11.95
C GLU A 309 3.81 -13.41 -13.00
N ARG A 310 3.44 -13.61 -14.27
CA ARG A 310 4.36 -13.47 -15.42
C ARG A 310 4.57 -12.01 -15.82
N ILE A 311 4.63 -11.11 -14.85
CA ILE A 311 4.97 -9.69 -15.02
C ILE A 311 6.40 -9.50 -14.52
N SER A 312 7.22 -8.81 -15.31
CA SER A 312 8.57 -8.37 -14.93
C SER A 312 8.65 -6.84 -14.99
N GLN A 313 9.63 -6.25 -14.29
CA GLN A 313 9.87 -4.81 -14.36
C GLN A 313 10.18 -4.37 -15.79
N LYS A 314 11.00 -5.14 -16.52
CA LYS A 314 11.31 -4.91 -17.93
C LYS A 314 10.05 -4.84 -18.80
N MET A 315 9.11 -5.77 -18.61
CA MET A 315 7.84 -5.76 -19.35
C MET A 315 7.01 -4.50 -19.03
N ILE A 316 6.99 -4.05 -17.78
CA ILE A 316 6.29 -2.81 -17.38
C ILE A 316 6.91 -1.62 -18.10
N ASP A 317 8.24 -1.51 -18.13
CA ASP A 317 8.94 -0.38 -18.75
C ASP A 317 8.76 -0.35 -20.28
N GLU A 318 8.73 -1.52 -20.94
CA GLU A 318 8.39 -1.65 -22.36
C GLU A 318 6.95 -1.17 -22.64
N LEU A 319 5.98 -1.59 -21.81
CA LEU A 319 4.60 -1.16 -21.95
C LEU A 319 4.40 0.34 -21.65
N ARG A 320 5.15 0.91 -20.70
CA ARG A 320 5.17 2.36 -20.45
C ARG A 320 5.58 3.13 -21.69
N THR A 321 6.65 2.69 -22.36
CA THR A 321 7.12 3.30 -23.61
C THR A 321 6.04 3.27 -24.71
N ILE A 322 5.29 2.16 -24.80
CA ILE A 322 4.18 2.05 -25.75
C ILE A 322 3.06 3.04 -25.42
N CYS A 323 2.69 3.18 -24.15
CA CYS A 323 1.65 4.11 -23.72
C CYS A 323 2.05 5.56 -23.98
N ASP A 324 3.30 5.93 -23.69
CA ASP A 324 3.82 7.29 -23.90
C ASP A 324 3.96 7.68 -25.40
N CYS A 325 4.02 6.69 -26.30
CA CYS A 325 4.03 6.91 -27.75
C CYS A 325 2.62 6.96 -28.36
N GLY A 326 1.61 6.35 -27.73
CA GLY A 326 0.23 6.31 -28.23
C GLY A 326 -0.58 7.58 -27.97
N ASP A 327 -0.09 8.47 -27.09
CA ASP A 327 -0.68 9.78 -26.79
C ASP A 327 -0.13 10.92 -27.67
N ARG A 328 0.64 10.60 -28.73
CA ARG A 328 1.22 11.56 -29.69
C ARG A 328 0.51 11.60 -31.03
#